data_AF-A0A136JD76-F1
#
_entry.id   AF-A0A136JD76-F1
#
_cell.length_a   1.000
_cell.length_b   1.000
_cell.length_c   1.000
_cell.angle_alpha   90.00
_cell.angle_beta   90.00
_cell.angle_gamma   90.00
#
_symmetry.space_group_name_H-M   'P 1'
#
loop_
_entity.id
_entity.type
_entity.pdbx_description
1 polymer ?
#
loop_
_entity_poly.entity_id
_entity_poly.type
_entity_poly.pdbx_seq_one_letter_code
_entity_poly.pdbx_strand_id
1 'polypeptide(L)'
;MGWRELLGMKRRYKIERLDAGPGSQVRRQSSLAQHLAVAPPPQPNYKGKKYPHVYQNKDKPVTFPAETEQLQEYIAGPYPYNKQNAKGKARIGATTSGQPVFADPGYQRIVTDNNKKIKGVIYHPYVAGGHDNRFVRAEEVYSFDVKKRSKNLANQGAKAAKWANVTKKKTS
;
A
#
# COMPACT_ATOMS: atom_id res chain seq x y z
N MET A 1 -18.46 -0.78 -1.27
CA MET A 1 -17.93 0.60 -1.10
C MET A 1 -18.03 0.96 0.37
N GLY A 2 -16.98 1.48 1.00
CA GLY A 2 -17.01 1.80 2.44
C GLY A 2 -17.41 3.25 2.71
N TRP A 3 -18.09 3.53 3.84
CA TRP A 3 -18.52 4.87 4.25
C TRP A 3 -17.37 5.90 4.28
N ARG A 4 -16.12 5.47 4.50
CA ARG A 4 -14.93 6.33 4.48
C ARG A 4 -14.53 6.82 3.08
N GLU A 5 -14.75 6.01 2.04
CA GLU A 5 -14.53 6.43 0.65
C GLU A 5 -15.58 7.46 0.21
N LEU A 6 -16.82 7.31 0.68
CA LEU A 6 -17.91 8.28 0.45
C LEU A 6 -17.60 9.65 1.05
N LEU A 7 -16.91 9.69 2.20
CA LEU A 7 -16.43 10.94 2.81
C LEU A 7 -15.18 11.53 2.13
N GLY A 8 -14.70 10.92 1.04
CA GLY A 8 -13.52 11.37 0.31
C GLY A 8 -12.21 11.15 1.08
N MET A 9 -12.21 10.29 2.10
CA MET A 9 -10.99 9.91 2.82
C MET A 9 -10.17 8.96 1.96
N LYS A 10 -8.87 9.25 1.83
CA LYS A 10 -7.92 8.39 1.12
C LYS A 10 -7.23 7.47 2.10
N ARG A 11 -7.27 6.16 1.82
CA ARG A 11 -6.54 5.14 2.56
C ARG A 11 -5.03 5.25 2.30
N ARG A 12 -4.25 5.09 3.35
CA ARG A 12 -2.80 5.07 3.36
C ARG A 12 -2.32 3.97 4.30
N TYR A 13 -1.08 3.55 4.12
CA TYR A 13 -0.43 2.49 4.89
C TYR A 13 0.80 3.07 5.56
N LYS A 14 0.81 3.09 6.89
CA LYS A 14 1.94 3.55 7.69
C LYS A 14 2.85 2.35 7.98
N ILE A 15 4.11 2.52 7.65
CA ILE A 15 5.17 1.51 7.71
C ILE A 15 6.25 2.05 8.62
N GLU A 16 6.63 1.28 9.63
CA GLU A 16 7.71 1.67 10.53
C GLU A 16 9.06 1.34 9.89
N ARG A 17 9.92 2.35 9.76
CA ARG A 17 11.32 2.21 9.40
C ARG A 17 12.14 2.48 10.66
N LEU A 18 12.87 1.47 11.14
CA LEU A 18 13.83 1.66 12.23
C LEU A 18 15.28 1.74 11.70
N ASP A 19 15.49 1.56 10.39
CA ASP A 19 16.80 1.54 9.72
C ASP A 19 17.46 2.92 9.55
N ALA A 20 16.72 4.03 9.74
CA ALA A 20 17.23 5.39 9.59
C ALA A 20 16.93 6.30 10.81
N GLY A 21 16.70 5.71 11.99
CA GLY A 21 16.15 6.39 13.18
C GLY A 21 14.63 6.21 13.29
N PRO A 22 13.98 6.70 14.37
CA PRO A 22 12.54 6.59 14.53
C PRO A 22 11.82 7.37 13.42
N GLY A 23 11.37 6.65 12.39
CA GLY A 23 10.69 7.22 11.23
C GLY A 23 9.56 6.32 10.75
N SER A 24 8.44 6.91 10.34
CA SER A 24 7.38 6.16 9.65
C SER A 24 7.27 6.61 8.21
N GLN A 25 7.26 5.66 7.28
CA GLN A 25 6.95 5.91 5.89
C GLN A 25 5.45 5.71 5.67
N VAL A 26 4.80 6.67 5.02
CA VAL A 26 3.39 6.55 4.64
C VAL A 26 3.27 6.27 3.14
N ARG A 27 2.78 5.09 2.77
CA ARG A 27 2.47 4.73 1.37
C ARG A 27 1.00 5.06 1.07
N ARG A 28 0.76 5.78 -0.02
CA ARG A 28 -0.60 6.08 -0.50
C ARG A 28 -1.14 4.92 -1.30
N GLN A 29 -2.41 4.53 -1.11
CA GLN A 29 -3.05 3.48 -1.90
C GLN A 29 -2.94 3.73 -3.41
N SER A 30 -3.08 4.99 -3.86
CA SER A 30 -2.95 5.35 -5.27
C SER A 30 -1.56 5.08 -5.85
N SER A 31 -0.49 5.26 -5.07
CA SER A 31 0.87 4.96 -5.51
C SER A 31 1.10 3.46 -5.63
N LEU A 32 0.53 2.67 -4.72
CA LEU A 32 0.58 1.21 -4.78
C LEU A 32 -0.23 0.68 -5.98
N ALA A 33 -1.39 1.28 -6.26
CA ALA A 33 -2.21 0.93 -7.42
C ALA A 33 -1.48 1.20 -8.75
N GLN A 34 -0.74 2.31 -8.86
CA GLN A 34 0.10 2.58 -10.03
C GLN A 34 1.18 1.52 -10.23
N HIS A 35 1.77 0.99 -9.16
CA HIS A 35 2.73 -0.12 -9.27
C HIS A 35 2.04 -1.42 -9.72
N LEU A 36 0.87 -1.73 -9.17
CA LEU A 36 0.12 -2.94 -9.56
C LEU A 36 -0.38 -2.92 -11.02
N ALA A 37 -0.60 -1.71 -11.57
CA ALA A 37 -1.04 -1.54 -12.95
C ALA A 37 -0.02 -2.10 -13.97
N VAL A 38 1.27 -2.04 -13.66
CA VAL A 38 2.36 -2.58 -14.51
C VAL A 38 2.89 -3.93 -14.03
N ALA A 39 2.40 -4.44 -12.90
CA ALA A 39 2.79 -5.73 -12.37
C ALA A 39 2.19 -6.89 -13.19
N PRO A 40 2.78 -8.10 -13.17
CA PRO A 40 2.19 -9.29 -13.79
C PRO A 40 0.80 -9.60 -13.22
N PRO A 41 -0.03 -10.42 -13.91
CA PRO A 41 -1.25 -10.94 -13.31
C PRO A 41 -0.95 -11.81 -12.08
N PRO A 42 -1.93 -11.96 -11.16
CA PRO A 42 -1.91 -12.97 -10.10
C PRO A 42 -1.50 -14.34 -10.61
N GLN A 43 -0.78 -15.09 -9.79
CA GLN A 43 -0.40 -16.48 -10.09
C GLN A 43 -0.99 -17.41 -9.03
N PRO A 44 -2.29 -17.74 -9.12
CA PRO A 44 -2.91 -18.69 -8.21
C PRO A 44 -2.13 -20.01 -8.23
N ASN A 45 -1.94 -20.60 -7.04
CA ASN A 45 -1.24 -21.86 -6.84
C ASN A 45 0.27 -21.86 -7.17
N TYR A 46 0.88 -20.73 -7.57
CA TYR A 46 2.33 -20.65 -7.76
C TYR A 46 3.05 -20.70 -6.41
N LYS A 47 3.85 -21.76 -6.20
CA LYS A 47 4.60 -22.01 -4.96
C LYS A 47 6.06 -21.55 -5.00
N GLY A 48 6.49 -20.90 -6.09
CA GLY A 48 7.85 -20.41 -6.22
C GLY A 48 8.11 -19.10 -5.45
N LYS A 49 9.31 -18.56 -5.60
CA LYS A 49 9.73 -17.30 -4.94
C LYS A 49 9.68 -16.08 -5.86
N LYS A 50 9.33 -16.25 -7.13
CA LYS A 50 9.13 -15.13 -8.06
C LYS A 50 7.85 -14.39 -7.72
N TYR A 51 7.86 -13.07 -7.83
CA TYR A 51 6.67 -12.25 -7.64
C TYR A 51 5.91 -12.07 -8.96
N PRO A 52 4.56 -11.95 -8.90
CA PRO A 52 3.75 -12.23 -7.73
C PRO A 52 3.70 -13.72 -7.42
N HIS A 53 3.55 -14.05 -6.14
CA HIS A 53 3.30 -15.41 -5.67
C HIS A 53 2.27 -15.40 -4.56
N VAL A 54 1.80 -16.59 -4.19
CA VAL A 54 0.82 -16.76 -3.13
C VAL A 54 1.37 -16.20 -1.81
N TYR A 55 0.60 -15.29 -1.21
CA TYR A 55 0.88 -14.81 0.14
C TYR A 55 0.69 -15.97 1.12
N GLN A 56 1.77 -16.34 1.79
CA GLN A 56 1.75 -17.40 2.80
C GLN A 56 1.83 -16.77 4.18
N ASN A 57 0.72 -16.78 4.91
CA ASN A 57 0.67 -16.35 6.30
C ASN A 57 1.29 -17.43 7.21
N LYS A 58 2.61 -17.62 7.08
CA LYS A 58 3.37 -18.57 7.91
C LYS A 58 3.56 -18.06 9.33
N ASP A 59 3.63 -16.74 9.49
CA ASP A 59 3.83 -16.07 10.76
C ASP A 59 2.53 -15.38 11.19
N LYS A 60 1.71 -16.08 11.98
CA LYS A 60 0.56 -15.48 12.66
C LYS A 60 1.11 -14.33 13.53
N PRO A 61 0.75 -13.06 13.26
CA PRO A 61 -0.64 -12.66 13.17
C PRO A 61 -0.97 -11.73 11.98
N VAL A 62 -0.27 -11.79 10.84
CA VAL A 62 -0.64 -10.93 9.69
C VAL A 62 -1.86 -11.50 8.97
N THR A 63 -3.00 -11.42 9.64
CA THR A 63 -4.31 -11.79 9.11
C THR A 63 -4.90 -10.58 8.39
N PHE A 64 -5.26 -10.81 7.12
CA PHE A 64 -6.23 -9.99 6.43
C PHE A 64 -7.62 -10.54 6.80
N PRO A 65 -8.61 -9.69 7.09
CA PRO A 65 -9.90 -10.12 7.62
C PRO A 65 -10.53 -11.17 6.70
N ALA A 66 -10.85 -12.34 7.26
CA ALA A 66 -11.55 -13.49 6.66
C ALA A 66 -11.65 -13.46 5.13
N GLU A 67 -10.51 -13.51 4.46
CA GLU A 67 -10.47 -13.66 3.01
C GLU A 67 -10.65 -15.15 2.71
N THR A 68 -11.78 -15.52 2.12
CA THR A 68 -12.04 -16.88 1.62
C THR A 68 -11.19 -17.22 0.38
N GLU A 69 -10.47 -16.24 -0.14
CA GLU A 69 -9.70 -16.33 -1.38
C GLU A 69 -8.19 -16.35 -1.10
N GLN A 70 -7.47 -17.07 -1.95
CA GLN A 70 -6.01 -17.07 -1.94
C GLN A 70 -5.49 -15.67 -2.29
N LEU A 71 -4.69 -15.11 -1.39
CA LEU A 71 -4.07 -13.80 -1.59
C LEU A 71 -2.73 -13.92 -2.31
N GLN A 72 -2.32 -12.83 -2.94
CA GLN A 72 -1.10 -12.71 -3.71
C GLN A 72 -0.21 -11.61 -3.11
N GLU A 73 1.08 -11.87 -3.06
CA GLU A 73 2.09 -10.93 -2.61
C GLU A 73 2.83 -10.34 -3.82
N TYR A 74 2.99 -9.01 -3.82
CA TYR A 74 3.70 -8.23 -4.83
C TYR A 74 4.76 -7.36 -4.15
N ILE A 75 5.82 -7.02 -4.87
CA ILE A 75 6.77 -5.99 -4.41
C ILE A 75 6.12 -4.61 -4.42
N ALA A 76 6.36 -3.82 -3.37
CA ALA A 76 5.74 -2.50 -3.20
C ALA A 76 6.52 -1.33 -3.83
N GLY A 77 7.56 -1.58 -4.61
CA GLY A 77 8.42 -0.58 -5.27
C GLY A 77 8.55 -0.78 -6.79
N PRO A 78 9.27 0.13 -7.48
CA PRO A 78 9.55 -0.01 -8.91
C PRO A 78 10.55 -1.16 -9.12
N TYR A 79 10.02 -2.35 -9.35
CA TYR A 79 10.81 -3.57 -9.45
C TYR A 79 10.53 -4.31 -10.77
N PRO A 80 11.54 -4.64 -11.58
CA PRO A 80 11.31 -5.26 -12.87
C PRO A 80 11.01 -6.75 -12.71
N TYR A 81 9.72 -7.09 -12.66
CA TYR A 81 9.23 -8.47 -12.49
C TYR A 81 9.72 -9.44 -13.57
N ASN A 82 9.86 -8.97 -14.81
CA ASN A 82 10.36 -9.76 -15.93
C ASN A 82 11.85 -10.13 -15.83
N LYS A 83 12.61 -9.49 -14.94
CA LYS A 83 14.05 -9.74 -14.75
C LYS A 83 14.34 -10.56 -13.49
N GLN A 84 13.33 -11.24 -12.94
CA GLN A 84 13.49 -12.02 -11.71
C GLN A 84 14.13 -13.38 -11.94
N ASN A 85 15.10 -13.71 -11.09
CA ASN A 85 15.63 -15.06 -10.97
C ASN A 85 14.68 -15.96 -10.14
N ALA A 86 15.01 -17.24 -10.00
CA ALA A 86 14.21 -18.20 -9.24
C ALA A 86 14.03 -17.86 -7.74
N LYS A 87 14.85 -16.96 -7.19
CA LYS A 87 14.77 -16.49 -5.80
C LYS A 87 13.97 -15.18 -5.67
N GLY A 88 13.37 -14.67 -6.75
CA GLY A 88 12.62 -13.42 -6.75
C GLY A 88 13.48 -12.15 -6.80
N LYS A 89 14.82 -12.28 -6.90
CA LYS A 89 15.74 -11.14 -7.04
C LYS A 89 15.76 -10.63 -8.49
N ALA A 90 15.73 -9.33 -8.70
CA ALA A 90 15.70 -8.72 -10.03
C ALA A 90 17.11 -8.41 -10.52
N ARG A 91 17.41 -8.80 -11.75
CA ARG A 91 18.66 -8.40 -12.41
C ARG A 91 18.61 -6.90 -12.72
N ILE A 92 19.53 -6.14 -12.13
CA ILE A 92 19.66 -4.69 -12.32
C ILE A 92 20.87 -4.31 -13.19
N GLY A 93 21.76 -5.24 -13.47
CA GLY A 93 22.92 -5.00 -14.32
C GLY A 93 23.85 -6.19 -14.43
N ALA A 94 25.10 -5.89 -14.74
CA ALA A 94 26.22 -6.81 -14.68
C ALA A 94 27.46 -6.08 -14.14
N THR A 95 28.37 -6.81 -13.51
CA THR A 95 29.70 -6.30 -13.14
C THR A 95 30.54 -6.04 -14.39
N THR A 96 31.69 -5.40 -14.22
CA THR A 96 32.70 -5.24 -15.29
C THR A 96 33.20 -6.58 -15.84
N SER A 97 33.14 -7.65 -15.04
CA SER A 97 33.44 -9.04 -15.45
C SER A 97 32.25 -9.80 -16.06
N GLY A 98 31.13 -9.11 -16.33
CA GLY A 98 29.94 -9.69 -16.95
C GLY A 98 29.02 -10.49 -16.01
N GLN A 99 29.37 -10.60 -14.72
CA GLN A 99 28.56 -11.34 -13.75
C GLN A 99 27.25 -10.60 -13.45
N PRO A 100 26.09 -11.28 -13.46
CA PRO A 100 24.81 -10.62 -13.25
C PRO A 100 24.68 -10.06 -11.83
N VAL A 101 24.31 -8.78 -11.72
CA VAL A 101 24.03 -8.11 -10.45
C VAL A 101 22.53 -8.14 -10.17
N PHE A 102 22.16 -8.62 -8.99
CA PHE A 102 20.76 -8.76 -8.56
C PHE A 102 20.45 -7.84 -7.38
N ALA A 103 19.35 -7.10 -7.48
CA ALA A 103 18.78 -6.34 -6.38
C ALA A 103 17.78 -7.19 -5.59
N ASP A 104 17.77 -6.98 -4.28
CA ASP A 104 16.75 -7.55 -3.41
C ASP A 104 15.39 -6.87 -3.63
N PRO A 105 14.27 -7.60 -3.44
CA PRO A 105 12.91 -7.10 -3.62
C PRO A 105 12.49 -5.99 -2.63
N GLY A 106 13.42 -5.49 -1.81
CA GLY A 106 13.17 -4.60 -0.70
C GLY A 106 12.39 -5.28 0.43
N TYR A 107 11.98 -4.49 1.41
CA TYR A 107 11.37 -4.99 2.65
C TYR A 107 9.84 -4.83 2.70
N GLN A 108 9.20 -4.17 1.72
CA GLN A 108 7.76 -3.93 1.66
C GLN A 108 7.07 -4.77 0.59
N ARG A 109 5.84 -5.21 0.85
CA ARG A 109 5.01 -5.95 -0.09
C ARG A 109 3.56 -5.46 -0.10
N ILE A 110 2.93 -5.54 -1.27
CA ILE A 110 1.50 -5.30 -1.45
C ILE A 110 0.81 -6.66 -1.46
N VAL A 111 -0.23 -6.81 -0.65
CA VAL A 111 -1.06 -8.01 -0.63
C VAL A 111 -2.36 -7.71 -1.37
N THR A 112 -2.72 -8.55 -2.34
CA THR A 112 -3.93 -8.40 -3.16
C THR A 112 -4.75 -9.69 -3.20
N ASP A 113 -6.02 -9.59 -3.61
CA ASP A 113 -6.77 -10.75 -4.10
C ASP A 113 -6.37 -11.12 -5.55
N ASN A 114 -7.07 -12.11 -6.10
CA ASN A 114 -6.92 -12.57 -7.49
C ASN A 114 -7.41 -11.55 -8.53
N ASN A 115 -8.01 -10.42 -8.10
CA ASN A 115 -8.42 -9.31 -8.96
C ASN A 115 -7.47 -8.11 -8.84
N LYS A 116 -6.29 -8.29 -8.24
CA LYS A 116 -5.31 -7.22 -7.92
C LYS A 116 -5.88 -6.10 -7.02
N LYS A 117 -6.97 -6.35 -6.29
CA LYS A 117 -7.48 -5.39 -5.32
C LYS A 117 -6.60 -5.43 -4.07
N ILE A 118 -6.10 -4.26 -3.67
CA ILE A 118 -5.23 -4.14 -2.50
C ILE A 118 -6.00 -4.50 -1.22
N LYS A 119 -5.56 -5.55 -0.54
CA LYS A 119 -6.03 -5.95 0.79
C LYS A 119 -5.19 -5.34 1.90
N GLY A 120 -3.92 -5.10 1.63
CA GLY A 120 -3.09 -4.19 2.42
C GLY A 120 -1.62 -4.28 2.08
N VAL A 121 -0.78 -3.86 3.03
CA VAL A 121 0.68 -3.83 2.89
C VAL A 121 1.29 -4.56 4.07
N ILE A 122 2.32 -5.35 3.79
CA ILE A 122 3.14 -6.00 4.80
C ILE A 122 4.59 -5.57 4.61
N TYR A 123 5.38 -5.62 5.67
CA TYR A 123 6.79 -5.27 5.62
C TYR A 123 7.61 -6.07 6.62
N HIS A 124 8.91 -6.25 6.32
CA HIS A 124 9.87 -6.78 7.27
C HIS A 124 10.32 -5.65 8.22
N PRO A 125 9.97 -5.70 9.52
CA PRO A 125 10.41 -4.69 10.47
C PRO A 125 11.94 -4.75 10.59
N TYR A 126 12.54 -3.61 10.85
CA TYR A 126 13.97 -3.54 11.13
C TYR A 126 14.20 -3.87 12.61
N VAL A 127 15.17 -4.73 12.88
CA VAL A 127 15.62 -5.14 14.22
C VAL A 127 17.12 -4.85 14.32
N ALA A 128 17.66 -4.73 15.54
CA ALA A 128 19.09 -4.49 15.74
C ALA A 128 19.91 -5.56 14.98
N GLY A 129 20.57 -5.17 13.90
CA GLY A 129 21.34 -6.07 13.03
C GLY A 129 20.73 -6.41 11.66
N GLY A 130 19.54 -5.91 11.31
CA GLY A 130 18.97 -6.10 9.96
C GLY A 130 17.45 -6.12 9.93
N HIS A 131 16.87 -6.87 9.00
CA HIS A 131 15.42 -7.06 8.94
C HIS A 131 15.02 -8.39 9.59
N ASP A 132 13.95 -8.37 10.37
CA ASP A 132 13.29 -9.60 10.80
C ASP A 132 12.74 -10.32 9.57
N ASN A 133 12.96 -11.62 9.47
CA ASN A 133 12.43 -12.45 8.38
C ASN A 133 10.90 -12.57 8.43
N ARG A 134 10.28 -12.18 9.55
CA ARG A 134 8.82 -12.13 9.70
C ARG A 134 8.23 -10.90 9.03
N PHE A 135 6.98 -11.02 8.60
CA PHE A 135 6.20 -9.89 8.12
C PHE A 135 5.35 -9.28 9.23
N VAL A 136 5.18 -7.97 9.17
CA VAL A 136 4.23 -7.19 9.97
C VAL A 136 3.27 -6.47 9.04
N ARG A 137 1.99 -6.38 9.43
CA ARG A 137 0.98 -5.62 8.68
C ARG A 137 1.17 -4.12 8.92
N ALA A 138 1.19 -3.34 7.85
CA ALA A 138 1.17 -1.88 7.93
C ALA A 138 -0.16 -1.37 8.50
N GLU A 139 -0.10 -0.34 9.35
CA GLU A 139 -1.28 0.32 9.90
C GLU A 139 -2.05 1.05 8.80
N GLU A 140 -3.36 0.81 8.70
CA GLU A 140 -4.23 1.54 7.77
C GLU A 140 -4.67 2.87 8.35
N VAL A 141 -4.14 3.96 7.81
CA VAL A 141 -4.51 5.32 8.21
C VAL A 141 -5.35 5.99 7.11
N TYR A 142 -6.37 6.73 7.54
CA TYR A 142 -7.28 7.44 6.64
C TYR A 142 -7.05 8.93 6.76
N SER A 143 -6.98 9.63 5.63
CA SER A 143 -6.71 11.07 5.63
C SER A 143 -7.53 11.79 4.57
N PHE A 144 -7.92 13.03 4.88
CA PHE A 144 -8.56 13.90 3.91
C PHE A 144 -7.52 14.49 2.95
N ASP A 145 -7.92 14.68 1.70
CA ASP A 145 -7.16 15.53 0.79
C ASP A 145 -7.36 16.99 1.24
N VAL A 146 -6.29 17.66 1.64
CA VAL A 146 -6.34 19.01 2.24
C VAL A 146 -7.05 20.00 1.31
N LYS A 147 -6.92 19.82 -0.02
CA LYS A 147 -7.61 20.64 -1.04
C LYS A 147 -9.13 20.43 -1.11
N LYS A 148 -9.64 19.25 -0.72
CA LYS A 148 -11.10 19.00 -0.65
C LYS A 148 -11.69 19.47 0.67
N ARG A 149 -10.93 19.41 1.77
CA ARG A 149 -11.37 19.88 3.09
C ARG A 149 -11.65 21.39 3.08
N SER A 150 -10.80 22.19 2.45
CA SER A 150 -11.03 23.64 2.30
C SER A 150 -12.27 23.96 1.46
N LYS A 151 -12.50 23.26 0.35
CA LYS A 151 -13.71 23.42 -0.47
C LYS A 151 -14.99 22.99 0.25
N ASN A 152 -14.95 21.91 1.03
CA ASN A 152 -16.11 21.45 1.79
C ASN A 152 -16.44 22.38 2.96
N LEU A 153 -15.43 22.90 3.68
CA LEU A 153 -15.60 23.91 4.72
C LEU A 153 -16.13 25.23 4.13
N ALA A 154 -15.61 25.67 2.98
CA ALA A 154 -16.11 26.85 2.28
C ALA A 154 -17.57 26.69 1.84
N ASN A 155 -17.95 25.52 1.31
CA ASN A 155 -19.33 25.24 0.93
C ASN A 155 -20.28 25.13 2.14
N GLN A 156 -19.81 24.60 3.27
CA GLN A 156 -20.60 24.57 4.51
C GLN A 156 -20.78 25.97 5.08
N GLY A 157 -19.74 26.81 5.09
CA GLY A 157 -19.82 28.22 5.45
C GLY A 157 -20.77 29.01 4.54
N ALA A 158 -20.71 28.78 3.23
CA ALA A 158 -21.60 29.42 2.26
C ALA A 158 -23.07 29.01 2.44
N LYS A 159 -23.34 27.74 2.79
CA LYS A 159 -24.69 27.28 3.12
C LYS A 159 -25.19 27.90 4.43
N ALA A 160 -24.38 27.92 5.49
CA ALA A 160 -24.73 28.54 6.77
C ALA A 160 -25.05 30.04 6.62
N ALA A 161 -24.25 30.76 5.83
CA ALA A 161 -24.49 32.17 5.52
C ALA A 161 -25.79 32.42 4.75
N LYS A 162 -26.16 31.54 3.81
CA LYS A 162 -27.46 31.61 3.12
C LYS A 162 -28.63 31.40 4.07
N TRP A 163 -28.54 30.42 4.98
CA TRP A 163 -29.59 30.18 5.98
C TRP A 163 -29.77 31.36 6.94
N ALA A 164 -28.68 31.98 7.39
CA ALA A 164 -28.72 33.17 8.24
C ALA A 164 -29.36 34.40 7.57
N ASN A 165 -29.22 34.55 6.25
CA ASN A 165 -29.86 35.64 5.50
C ASN A 165 -31.34 35.38 5.22
N VAL A 166 -31.74 34.11 5.07
CA VAL A 166 -33.15 33.72 4.89
C VAL A 166 -33.94 33.91 6.19
N THR A 167 -33.34 33.64 7.35
CA THR A 167 -34.00 33.87 8.64
C THR A 167 -34.16 35.35 8.97
N LYS A 168 -33.19 36.21 8.66
CA LYS A 168 -33.31 37.67 8.83
C LYS A 168 -34.41 38.30 7.96
N LYS A 169 -34.65 37.80 6.75
CA LYS A 169 -35.71 38.31 5.85
C LYS A 169 -37.13 37.89 6.24
N LYS A 170 -37.30 36.90 7.12
CA LYS A 170 -38.62 36.42 7.57
C LYS A 170 -39.13 37.08 8.85
N THR A 171 -38.30 37.90 9.51
CA THR A 171 -38.61 38.57 10.78
C THR A 171 -38.56 40.10 10.66
N SER A 172 -38.74 40.64 9.45
CA SER A 172 -38.89 42.08 9.18
C SER A 172 -40.23 42.33 8.51
#